data_AF-A0A9E6VMV3-F1
#
_entry.id   AF-A0A9E6VMV3-F1
#
_cell.length_a   1.000
_cell.length_b   1.000
_cell.length_c   1.000
_cell.angle_alpha   90.00
_cell.angle_beta   90.00
_cell.angle_gamma   90.00
#
_symmetry.space_group_name_H-M   'P 1'
#
loop_
_entity.id
_entity.type
_entity.pdbx_description
1 polymer ?
#
loop_
_entity_poly.entity_id
_entity_poly.type
_entity_poly.pdbx_seq_one_letter_code
_entity_poly.pdbx_strand_id
1 'polypeptide(L)'
;MNNQLSEFDKQLLELCRKGRTLEAVKRYTETTGAGLKESKDYIDRLMEKPYEPEPPDMSKLDERLLDLCRQGNKLEAVKQYRNATGQGLKESKDYVDQLAKAHGIEFKGGCFVATACFGDYDAPEVILLRQFRDKKLLTNTAGRLFVKIYYAISPPIARQLEKSGILKRFVRNCVLKPLVKRITGK
;
A
#
# COMPACT_ATOMS: atom_id res chain seq x y z
N MET A 1 0.71 -40.01 -8.12
CA MET A 1 1.17 -39.28 -9.32
C MET A 1 0.79 -37.83 -9.12
N ASN A 2 1.79 -36.95 -8.97
CA ASN A 2 1.63 -35.56 -8.54
C ASN A 2 0.80 -34.75 -9.56
N ASN A 3 -0.42 -34.39 -9.19
CA ASN A 3 -1.29 -33.49 -9.95
C ASN A 3 -0.86 -32.04 -9.65
N GLN A 4 0.33 -31.64 -10.14
CA GLN A 4 0.67 -30.23 -10.26
C GLN A 4 -0.08 -29.67 -11.48
N LEU A 5 -0.93 -28.67 -11.25
CA LEU A 5 -1.58 -27.91 -12.32
C LEU A 5 -0.50 -27.28 -13.20
N SER A 6 -0.65 -27.37 -14.53
CA SER A 6 0.29 -26.73 -15.45
C SER A 6 0.22 -25.21 -15.32
N GLU A 7 1.29 -24.49 -15.69
CA GLU A 7 1.26 -23.02 -15.74
C GLU A 7 0.10 -22.49 -16.62
N PHE A 8 -0.26 -23.24 -17.65
CA PHE A 8 -1.40 -22.92 -18.51
C PHE A 8 -2.73 -23.08 -17.76
N ASP A 9 -2.88 -24.15 -16.99
CA ASP A 9 -4.07 -24.41 -16.16
C ASP A 9 -4.29 -23.31 -15.12
N LYS A 10 -3.20 -22.83 -14.50
CA LYS A 10 -3.24 -21.72 -13.53
C LYS A 10 -3.76 -20.43 -14.18
N GLN A 11 -3.32 -20.12 -15.41
CA GLN A 11 -3.79 -18.94 -16.15
C GLN A 11 -5.28 -19.03 -16.49
N LEU A 12 -5.76 -20.22 -16.88
CA LEU A 12 -7.17 -20.44 -17.18
C LEU A 12 -8.04 -20.29 -15.92
N LEU A 13 -7.60 -20.86 -14.79
CA LEU A 13 -8.27 -20.70 -13.49
C LEU A 13 -8.34 -19.24 -13.02
N GLU A 14 -7.28 -18.46 -13.25
CA GLU A 14 -7.24 -17.04 -12.91
C GLU A 14 -8.27 -16.23 -13.71
N LEU A 15 -8.41 -16.52 -15.01
CA LEU A 15 -9.43 -15.90 -15.86
C LEU A 15 -10.84 -16.23 -15.38
N CYS A 16 -11.11 -17.49 -15.02
CA CYS A 16 -12.40 -17.89 -14.46
C CYS A 16 -12.72 -17.14 -13.15
N ARG A 17 -11.76 -17.02 -12.22
CA ARG A 17 -11.94 -16.27 -10.96
C ARG A 17 -12.22 -14.78 -11.16
N LYS A 18 -11.66 -14.18 -12.21
CA LYS A 18 -11.93 -12.78 -12.60
C LYS A 18 -13.30 -12.60 -13.28
N GLY A 19 -14.14 -13.64 -13.35
CA GLY A 19 -15.42 -13.63 -14.05
C GLY A 19 -15.30 -13.69 -15.57
N ARG A 20 -14.10 -13.99 -16.09
CA ARG A 20 -13.75 -14.01 -17.53
C ARG A 20 -13.75 -15.44 -18.07
N THR A 21 -14.75 -16.25 -17.71
CA THR A 21 -14.84 -17.68 -18.07
C THR A 21 -14.88 -17.90 -19.59
N LEU A 22 -15.59 -17.05 -20.34
CA LEU A 22 -15.63 -17.14 -21.81
C LEU A 22 -14.24 -16.96 -22.43
N GLU A 23 -13.40 -16.12 -21.83
CA GLU A 23 -12.05 -15.89 -22.29
C GLU A 23 -11.12 -17.06 -21.95
N ALA A 24 -11.34 -17.72 -20.81
CA ALA A 24 -10.65 -18.97 -20.49
C ALA A 24 -10.99 -20.07 -21.50
N VAL A 25 -12.28 -20.26 -21.82
CA VAL A 25 -12.74 -21.22 -22.83
C VAL A 25 -12.15 -20.90 -24.20
N LYS A 26 -12.16 -19.63 -24.61
CA LYS A 26 -11.57 -19.18 -25.87
C LYS A 26 -10.07 -19.47 -25.93
N ARG A 27 -9.33 -19.13 -24.87
CA ARG A 27 -7.88 -19.33 -24.78
C ARG A 27 -7.49 -20.81 -24.82
N TYR A 28 -8.25 -21.68 -24.16
CA TYR A 28 -8.05 -23.12 -24.25
C TYR A 28 -8.29 -23.64 -25.68
N THR A 29 -9.38 -23.20 -26.32
CA THR A 29 -9.72 -23.55 -27.72
C THR A 29 -8.59 -23.15 -28.68
N GLU A 30 -8.12 -21.90 -28.61
CA GLU A 30 -7.08 -21.38 -29.51
C GLU A 30 -5.72 -22.07 -29.32
N THR A 31 -5.38 -22.46 -28.08
CA THR A 31 -4.08 -23.05 -27.76
C THR A 31 -4.02 -24.54 -28.08
N THR A 32 -5.11 -25.26 -27.83
CA THR A 32 -5.15 -26.74 -27.96
C THR A 32 -5.79 -27.22 -29.26
N GLY A 33 -6.54 -26.36 -29.95
CA GLY A 33 -7.34 -26.73 -31.12
C GLY A 33 -8.63 -27.49 -30.79
N ALA A 34 -8.97 -27.65 -29.50
CA ALA A 34 -10.17 -28.34 -29.03
C ALA A 34 -11.46 -27.62 -29.47
N GLY A 35 -12.56 -28.36 -29.60
CA GLY A 35 -13.87 -27.79 -29.92
C GLY A 35 -14.47 -27.02 -28.74
N LEU A 36 -15.37 -26.05 -29.00
CA LEU A 36 -16.01 -25.21 -27.96
C LEU A 36 -16.61 -26.01 -26.77
N LYS A 37 -17.25 -27.14 -27.05
CA LYS A 37 -17.83 -28.01 -26.02
C LYS A 37 -16.75 -28.66 -25.16
N GLU A 38 -15.71 -29.19 -25.78
CA GLU A 38 -14.58 -29.80 -25.10
C GLU A 38 -13.81 -28.79 -24.25
N SER A 39 -13.61 -27.58 -24.77
CA SER A 39 -13.01 -26.46 -24.03
C SER A 39 -13.83 -26.06 -22.81
N LYS A 40 -15.17 -26.02 -22.94
CA LYS A 40 -16.05 -25.72 -21.81
C LYS A 40 -15.99 -26.83 -20.76
N ASP A 41 -16.13 -28.09 -21.18
CA ASP A 41 -16.10 -29.25 -20.28
C ASP A 41 -14.75 -29.34 -19.55
N TYR A 42 -13.65 -28.99 -20.21
CA TYR A 42 -12.33 -28.90 -19.58
C TYR A 42 -12.27 -27.80 -18.51
N ILE A 43 -12.73 -26.58 -18.85
CA ILE A 43 -12.75 -25.46 -17.91
C ILE A 43 -13.66 -25.75 -16.70
N ASP A 44 -14.81 -26.39 -16.92
CA ASP A 44 -15.73 -26.79 -15.84
C ASP A 44 -15.05 -27.79 -14.88
N ARG A 45 -14.39 -28.83 -15.42
CA ARG A 45 -13.57 -29.77 -14.60
C ARG A 45 -12.39 -29.10 -13.91
N LEU A 46 -11.82 -28.07 -14.52
CA LEU A 46 -10.72 -27.32 -13.95
C LEU A 46 -11.19 -26.50 -12.75
N MET A 47 -12.37 -25.88 -12.84
CA MET A 47 -13.01 -25.14 -11.75
C MET A 47 -13.46 -26.04 -10.59
N GLU A 48 -13.73 -27.33 -10.84
CA GLU A 48 -14.08 -28.30 -9.79
C GLU A 48 -12.89 -28.71 -8.90
N LYS A 49 -11.64 -28.56 -9.38
CA LYS A 49 -10.45 -28.89 -8.57
C LYS A 49 -10.24 -27.86 -7.45
N PRO A 50 -9.99 -28.28 -6.20
CA PRO A 50 -9.55 -27.36 -5.14
C PRO A 50 -8.19 -26.75 -5.50
N TYR A 51 -8.20 -25.57 -6.11
CA TYR A 51 -7.00 -24.81 -6.39
C TYR A 51 -6.75 -23.81 -5.26
N GLU A 52 -5.86 -24.19 -4.35
CA GLU A 52 -5.24 -23.23 -3.44
C GLU A 52 -4.27 -22.37 -4.26
N PRO A 53 -4.46 -21.04 -4.32
CA PRO A 53 -3.55 -20.19 -5.06
C PRO A 53 -2.13 -20.36 -4.50
N GLU A 54 -1.17 -20.60 -5.38
CA GLU A 54 0.22 -20.59 -4.98
C GLU A 54 0.53 -19.25 -4.29
N PRO A 55 1.23 -19.26 -3.15
CA PRO A 55 1.57 -18.05 -2.44
C PRO A 55 2.21 -17.04 -3.39
N PRO A 56 1.95 -15.72 -3.23
CA PRO A 56 2.60 -14.72 -4.06
C PRO A 56 4.12 -14.92 -4.04
N ASP A 57 4.77 -14.68 -5.18
CA ASP A 57 6.23 -14.66 -5.26
C ASP A 57 6.74 -13.56 -4.33
N MET A 58 7.15 -13.98 -3.13
CA MET A 58 7.53 -13.09 -2.03
C MET A 58 8.71 -12.21 -2.41
N SER A 59 9.59 -12.67 -3.30
CA SER A 59 10.77 -11.91 -3.76
C SER A 59 10.34 -10.66 -4.53
N LYS A 60 9.41 -10.80 -5.49
CA LYS A 60 8.87 -9.67 -6.27
C LYS A 60 7.98 -8.78 -5.44
N LEU A 61 7.22 -9.37 -4.52
CA LEU A 61 6.39 -8.60 -3.59
C LEU A 61 7.28 -7.71 -2.71
N ASP A 62 8.34 -8.27 -2.12
CA ASP A 62 9.27 -7.55 -1.25
C ASP A 62 9.97 -6.40 -1.97
N GLU A 63 10.44 -6.60 -3.21
CA GLU A 63 11.04 -5.54 -4.01
C GLU A 63 10.07 -4.36 -4.21
N ARG A 64 8.83 -4.64 -4.58
CA ARG A 64 7.77 -3.63 -4.74
C ARG A 64 7.42 -2.94 -3.42
N LEU A 65 7.36 -3.69 -2.33
CA LEU A 65 7.13 -3.13 -1.00
C LEU A 65 8.27 -2.21 -0.60
N LEU A 66 9.52 -2.61 -0.80
CA LEU A 66 10.70 -1.80 -0.50
C LEU A 66 10.72 -0.49 -1.29
N ASP A 67 10.33 -0.50 -2.56
CA ASP A 67 10.22 0.73 -3.35
C ASP A 67 9.17 1.69 -2.79
N LEU A 68 8.00 1.18 -2.41
CA LEU A 68 6.98 1.97 -1.73
C LEU A 68 7.49 2.50 -0.38
N CYS A 69 8.28 1.69 0.34
CA CYS A 69 8.90 2.11 1.60
C CYS A 69 9.88 3.27 1.38
N ARG A 70 10.75 3.19 0.35
CA ARG A 70 11.71 4.25 -0.02
C ARG A 70 11.02 5.54 -0.43
N GLN A 71 9.87 5.45 -1.10
CA GLN A 71 9.03 6.60 -1.48
C GLN A 71 8.24 7.19 -0.29
N GLY A 72 8.40 6.65 0.92
CA GLY A 72 7.62 7.07 2.09
C GLY A 72 6.16 6.63 2.08
N ASN A 73 5.76 5.80 1.12
CA ASN A 73 4.38 5.32 0.94
C ASN A 73 4.10 4.00 1.70
N LYS A 74 4.40 4.02 3.00
CA LYS A 74 4.24 2.87 3.89
C LYS A 74 2.82 2.30 3.91
N LEU A 75 1.82 3.17 3.88
CA LEU A 75 0.43 2.74 3.95
C LEU A 75 0.05 1.91 2.71
N GLU A 76 0.53 2.31 1.54
CA GLU A 76 0.28 1.57 0.31
C GLU A 76 1.04 0.24 0.28
N ALA A 77 2.27 0.20 0.82
CA ALA A 77 2.98 -1.07 1.03
C ALA A 77 2.16 -2.05 1.90
N VAL A 78 1.63 -1.57 3.04
CA VAL A 78 0.80 -2.39 3.93
C VAL A 78 -0.48 -2.88 3.25
N LYS A 79 -1.14 -2.04 2.44
CA LYS A 79 -2.31 -2.47 1.67
C LYS A 79 -1.95 -3.52 0.62
N GLN A 80 -0.85 -3.34 -0.11
CA GLN A 80 -0.45 -4.28 -1.15
C GLN A 80 -0.08 -5.64 -0.57
N TYR A 81 0.66 -5.68 0.54
CA TYR A 81 0.94 -6.91 1.25
C TYR A 81 -0.35 -7.60 1.74
N ARG A 82 -1.27 -6.84 2.34
CA ARG A 82 -2.57 -7.36 2.78
C ARG A 82 -3.36 -7.97 1.64
N ASN A 83 -3.44 -7.28 0.50
CA ASN A 83 -4.19 -7.75 -0.66
C ASN A 83 -3.55 -9.00 -1.29
N ALA A 84 -2.22 -9.10 -1.27
CA ALA A 84 -1.50 -10.24 -1.83
C ALA A 84 -1.55 -11.48 -0.94
N THR A 85 -1.49 -11.30 0.38
CA THR A 85 -1.36 -12.42 1.35
C THR A 85 -2.66 -12.79 2.07
N GLY A 86 -3.66 -11.90 2.04
CA GLY A 86 -4.89 -12.04 2.81
C GLY A 86 -4.74 -11.83 4.33
N GLN A 87 -3.54 -11.49 4.80
CA GLN A 87 -3.28 -11.31 6.24
C GLN A 87 -4.01 -10.10 6.83
N GLY A 88 -4.17 -10.11 8.16
CA GLY A 88 -4.77 -9.00 8.88
C GLY A 88 -3.94 -7.72 8.81
N LEU A 89 -4.56 -6.60 9.18
CA LEU A 89 -3.94 -5.27 9.07
C LEU A 89 -2.69 -5.14 9.97
N LYS A 90 -2.69 -5.79 11.13
CA LYS A 90 -1.58 -5.76 12.08
C LYS A 90 -0.39 -6.52 11.52
N GLU A 91 -0.62 -7.73 11.07
CA GLU A 91 0.38 -8.63 10.46
C GLU A 91 1.00 -7.99 9.22
N SER A 92 0.16 -7.38 8.38
CA SER A 92 0.62 -6.68 7.18
C SER A 92 1.51 -5.49 7.50
N LYS A 93 1.20 -4.76 8.58
CA LYS A 93 2.03 -3.66 9.06
C LYS A 93 3.34 -4.17 9.63
N ASP A 94 3.28 -5.17 10.51
CA ASP A 94 4.45 -5.71 11.18
C ASP A 94 5.45 -6.30 10.16
N TYR A 95 4.96 -6.94 9.10
CA TYR A 95 5.78 -7.41 7.99
C TYR A 95 6.51 -6.26 7.28
N VAL A 96 5.76 -5.24 6.83
CA VAL A 96 6.35 -4.08 6.13
C VAL A 96 7.35 -3.34 7.02
N ASP A 97 7.09 -3.26 8.33
CA ASP A 97 7.98 -2.63 9.31
C ASP A 97 9.29 -3.40 9.43
N GLN A 98 9.23 -4.73 9.52
CA GLN A 98 10.39 -5.60 9.59
C GLN A 98 11.20 -5.58 8.29
N LEU A 99 10.51 -5.68 7.14
CA LEU A 99 11.12 -5.64 5.82
C LEU A 99 11.88 -4.33 5.61
N ALA A 100 11.25 -3.19 5.92
CA ALA A 100 11.89 -1.89 5.83
C ALA A 100 13.09 -1.77 6.78
N LYS A 101 12.95 -2.22 8.03
CA LYS A 101 14.04 -2.19 9.02
C LYS A 101 15.23 -3.04 8.60
N ALA A 102 15.00 -4.23 8.06
CA ALA A 102 16.05 -5.11 7.55
C ALA A 102 16.86 -4.48 6.41
N HIS A 103 16.24 -3.56 5.67
CA HIS A 103 16.86 -2.81 4.56
C HIS A 103 17.30 -1.40 4.94
N GLY A 104 17.35 -1.08 6.24
CA GLY A 104 17.79 0.24 6.73
C GLY A 104 16.82 1.39 6.39
N ILE A 105 15.59 1.08 6.01
CA ILE A 105 14.55 2.07 5.70
C ILE A 105 13.86 2.45 7.01
N GLU A 106 14.28 3.56 7.61
CA GLU A 106 13.58 4.14 8.76
C GLU A 106 12.35 4.92 8.31
N PHE A 107 11.17 4.43 8.69
CA PHE A 107 9.95 5.21 8.63
C PHE A 107 9.90 6.24 9.76
N LYS A 108 10.59 7.36 9.55
CA LYS A 108 10.35 8.56 10.34
C LYS A 108 8.90 8.97 10.05
N GLY A 109 8.02 8.86 11.04
CA GLY A 109 6.57 9.02 10.85
C GLY A 109 6.21 10.19 9.94
N GLY A 110 5.14 10.10 9.15
CA GLY A 110 4.74 11.22 8.28
C GLY A 110 4.18 12.41 9.05
N CYS A 111 4.24 13.63 8.53
CA CYS A 111 3.38 14.70 9.02
C CYS A 111 2.03 14.61 8.28
N PHE A 112 1.13 13.72 8.71
CA PHE A 112 -0.13 13.42 8.01
C PHE A 112 -0.95 14.67 7.64
N VAL A 113 -1.11 15.62 8.57
CA VAL A 113 -1.81 16.88 8.30
C VAL A 113 -1.05 17.76 7.30
N ALA A 114 0.27 17.83 7.41
CA ALA A 114 1.07 18.66 6.52
C ALA A 114 1.08 18.09 5.10
N THR A 115 1.25 16.78 4.93
CA THR A 115 1.17 16.10 3.62
C THR A 115 -0.21 16.27 3.00
N ALA A 116 -1.30 16.07 3.76
CA ALA A 116 -2.66 16.29 3.26
C ALA A 116 -2.89 17.76 2.83
N CYS A 117 -2.28 18.70 3.54
CA CYS A 117 -2.40 20.11 3.23
C CYS A 117 -1.50 20.55 2.08
N PHE A 118 -0.23 20.17 1.99
CA PHE A 118 0.70 20.62 0.95
C PHE A 118 0.64 19.77 -0.32
N GLY A 119 0.08 18.57 -0.24
CA GLY A 119 -0.18 17.69 -1.39
C GLY A 119 0.97 16.75 -1.74
N ASP A 120 2.16 16.97 -1.18
CA ASP A 120 3.34 16.15 -1.42
C ASP A 120 4.09 15.88 -0.11
N TYR A 121 4.64 14.66 0.01
CA TYR A 121 5.54 14.29 1.10
C TYR A 121 6.86 15.07 1.01
N ASP A 122 7.33 15.36 -0.20
CA ASP A 122 8.59 16.05 -0.48
C ASP A 122 8.45 17.55 -0.70
N ALA A 123 7.27 18.11 -0.39
CA ALA A 123 7.10 19.55 -0.34
C ALA A 123 8.10 20.18 0.67
N PRO A 124 8.76 21.30 0.33
CA PRO A 124 9.73 21.96 1.20
C PRO A 124 9.20 22.26 2.62
N GLU A 125 7.95 22.67 2.73
CA GLU A 125 7.29 22.94 4.01
C GLU A 125 7.11 21.67 4.85
N VAL A 126 6.79 20.54 4.22
CA VAL A 126 6.65 19.26 4.90
C VAL A 126 8.01 18.76 5.37
N ILE A 127 9.04 18.86 4.52
CA ILE A 127 10.42 18.54 4.89
C ILE A 127 10.86 19.37 6.11
N LEU A 128 10.61 20.67 6.11
CA LEU A 128 10.96 21.56 7.22
C LEU A 128 10.26 21.14 8.52
N LEU A 129 8.95 20.88 8.47
CA LEU A 129 8.17 20.48 9.65
C LEU A 129 8.66 19.14 10.22
N ARG A 130 9.03 18.19 9.35
CA ARG A 130 9.66 16.92 9.77
C ARG A 130 11.00 17.15 10.44
N GLN A 131 11.86 17.99 9.85
CA GLN A 131 13.16 18.32 10.45
C GLN A 131 13.00 19.03 11.79
N PHE A 132 12.02 19.94 11.93
CA PHE A 132 11.71 20.58 13.21
C PHE A 132 11.26 19.56 14.24
N ARG A 133 10.36 18.64 13.87
CA ARG A 133 9.95 17.54 14.74
C ARG A 133 11.16 16.74 15.22
N ASP A 134 12.02 16.32 14.29
CA ASP A 134 13.13 15.42 14.60
C ASP A 134 14.23 16.12 15.41
N LYS A 135 14.58 17.37 15.06
CA LYS A 135 15.68 18.11 15.69
C LYS A 135 15.30 18.89 16.95
N LYS A 136 14.01 19.20 17.16
CA LYS A 136 13.54 20.04 18.29
C LYS A 136 12.49 19.37 19.16
N LEU A 137 11.53 18.62 18.60
CA LEU A 137 10.46 18.00 19.40
C LEU A 137 10.89 16.65 19.97
N LEU A 138 11.58 15.80 19.20
CA LEU A 138 11.97 14.47 19.67
C LEU A 138 13.15 14.48 20.66
N THR A 139 13.79 15.63 20.87
CA THR A 139 14.94 15.77 21.78
C THR A 139 14.54 15.82 23.26
N ASN A 140 13.27 16.10 23.59
CA ASN A 140 12.79 16.21 24.96
C ASN A 140 11.48 15.45 25.19
N THR A 141 11.15 15.17 26.45
CA THR A 141 10.00 14.32 26.82
C THR A 141 8.66 14.97 26.47
N ALA A 142 8.54 16.29 26.66
CA ALA A 142 7.33 17.03 26.30
C ALA A 142 7.06 16.99 24.78
N GLY A 143 8.09 17.21 23.97
CA GLY A 143 7.96 17.15 22.52
C GLY A 143 7.70 15.72 22.01
N ARG A 144 8.28 14.68 22.63
CA ARG A 144 7.92 13.28 22.35
C ARG A 144 6.43 13.00 22.64
N LEU A 145 5.88 13.50 23.75
CA LEU A 145 4.45 13.37 24.06
C LEU A 145 3.58 14.12 23.05
N PHE A 146 3.95 15.36 22.71
CA PHE A 146 3.26 16.14 21.68
C PHE A 146 3.20 15.38 20.35
N VAL A 147 4.33 14.83 19.92
CA VAL A 147 4.43 14.05 18.69
C VAL A 147 3.55 12.79 18.76
N LYS A 148 3.53 12.07 19.90
CA LYS A 148 2.64 10.92 20.09
C LYS A 148 1.16 11.30 19.96
N ILE A 149 0.72 12.36 20.61
CA ILE A 149 -0.66 12.85 20.53
C ILE A 149 -0.99 13.22 19.09
N TYR A 150 -0.11 13.98 18.44
CA TYR A 150 -0.24 14.34 17.03
C TYR A 150 -0.43 13.09 16.17
N TYR A 151 0.38 12.04 16.33
CA TYR A 151 0.24 10.80 15.57
C TYR A 151 -1.04 10.03 15.85
N ALA A 152 -1.56 10.10 17.08
CA ALA A 152 -2.82 9.47 17.44
C ALA A 152 -4.03 10.14 16.76
N ILE A 153 -4.04 11.48 16.70
CA ILE A 153 -5.21 12.24 16.23
C ILE A 153 -5.12 12.69 14.77
N SER A 154 -3.91 12.79 14.19
CA SER A 154 -3.72 13.35 12.85
C SER A 154 -4.26 12.51 11.70
N PRO A 155 -4.30 11.15 11.72
CA PRO A 155 -4.82 10.38 10.59
C PRO A 155 -6.29 10.65 10.23
N PRO A 156 -7.27 10.68 11.16
CA PRO A 156 -8.65 11.03 10.83
C PRO A 156 -8.78 12.48 10.34
N ILE A 157 -8.02 13.41 10.92
CA ILE A 157 -8.00 14.82 10.51
C ILE A 157 -7.48 14.95 9.07
N ALA A 158 -6.39 14.26 8.73
CA ALA A 158 -5.81 14.26 7.40
C ALA A 158 -6.81 13.78 6.33
N ARG A 159 -7.53 12.68 6.61
CA ARG A 159 -8.59 12.19 5.71
C ARG A 159 -9.69 13.21 5.47
N GLN A 160 -10.07 13.98 6.49
CA GLN A 160 -11.09 15.02 6.34
C GLN A 160 -10.59 16.21 5.53
N LEU A 161 -9.31 16.56 5.68
CA LEU A 161 -8.65 17.60 4.88
C LEU A 161 -8.52 17.22 3.40
N GLU A 162 -8.30 15.94 3.09
CA GLU A 162 -8.27 15.46 1.71
C GLU A 162 -9.63 15.61 1.01
N LYS A 163 -10.72 15.36 1.74
CA LYS A 163 -12.09 15.48 1.23
C LYS A 163 -12.56 16.93 1.05
N SER A 164 -12.02 17.88 1.82
CA SER A 164 -12.48 19.28 1.83
C SER A 164 -11.39 20.25 1.40
N GLY A 165 -11.52 20.79 0.19
CA GLY A 165 -10.59 21.80 -0.33
C GLY A 165 -10.57 23.10 0.47
N ILE A 166 -11.72 23.53 1.01
CA ILE A 166 -11.84 24.75 1.82
C ILE A 166 -11.08 24.57 3.15
N LEU A 167 -11.33 23.47 3.86
CA LEU A 167 -10.65 23.18 5.12
C LEU A 167 -9.15 23.00 4.91
N LYS A 168 -8.75 22.32 3.83
CA LYS A 168 -7.35 22.17 3.41
C LYS A 168 -6.69 23.53 3.23
N ARG A 169 -7.33 24.46 2.51
CA ARG A 169 -6.81 25.82 2.25
C ARG A 169 -6.72 26.63 3.54
N PHE A 170 -7.70 26.50 4.42
CA PHE A 170 -7.69 27.15 5.73
C PHE A 170 -6.54 26.66 6.60
N VAL A 171 -6.40 25.34 6.81
CA VAL A 171 -5.30 24.79 7.62
C VAL A 171 -3.94 25.10 7.00
N ARG A 172 -3.81 25.01 5.68
CA ARG A 172 -2.58 25.38 4.95
C ARG A 172 -2.20 26.83 5.22
N ASN A 173 -3.11 27.78 5.04
CA ASN A 173 -2.80 29.21 5.07
C ASN A 173 -2.82 29.83 6.46
N CYS A 174 -3.68 29.36 7.37
CA CYS A 174 -3.87 29.96 8.69
C CYS A 174 -3.08 29.24 9.79
N VAL A 175 -2.73 27.96 9.61
CA VAL A 175 -2.03 27.17 10.63
C VAL A 175 -0.62 26.82 10.18
N LEU A 176 -0.48 26.15 9.04
CA LEU A 176 0.82 25.60 8.62
C LEU A 176 1.78 26.67 8.10
N LYS A 177 1.34 27.57 7.22
CA LYS A 177 2.20 28.65 6.72
C LYS A 177 2.73 29.58 7.83
N PRO A 178 1.91 30.05 8.79
CA PRO A 178 2.41 30.85 9.90
C PRO A 178 3.38 30.06 10.79
N LEU A 179 3.13 28.77 11.00
CA LEU A 179 4.02 27.91 11.77
C LEU A 179 5.37 27.73 11.06
N VAL A 180 5.36 27.45 9.76
CA VAL A 180 6.57 27.36 8.92
C VAL A 180 7.36 28.66 9.00
N LYS A 181 6.68 29.81 8.84
CA LYS A 181 7.27 31.14 8.94
C LYS A 181 7.98 31.35 10.29
N ARG A 182 7.30 31.04 11.39
CA ARG A 182 7.87 31.08 12.75
C ARG A 182 9.09 30.17 12.93
N ILE A 183 9.06 28.95 12.36
CA ILE A 183 10.20 28.01 12.44
C ILE A 183 11.40 28.52 11.64
N THR A 184 11.17 29.13 10.47
CA THR A 184 12.24 29.69 9.63
C THR A 184 12.79 31.04 10.12
N GLY A 185 12.16 31.67 11.11
CA GLY A 185 12.59 32.98 11.62
C GLY A 185 12.47 34.14 10.61
N LYS A 186 11.62 34.00 9.59
CA LYS A 186 11.30 35.02 8.58
C LYS A 186 9.92 35.62 8.81
#